data_AF-A0A9D8D0B9-F1
#
_entry.id   AF-A0A9D8D0B9-F1
#
_cell.length_a   1.000
_cell.length_b   1.000
_cell.length_c   1.000
_cell.angle_alpha   90.00
_cell.angle_beta   90.00
_cell.angle_gamma   90.00
#
_symmetry.space_group_name_H-M   'P 1'
#
loop_
_entity.id
_entity.type
_entity.pdbx_description
1 polymer ?
#
loop_
_entity_poly.entity_id
_entity_poly.type
_entity_poly.pdbx_seq_one_letter_code
_entity_poly.pdbx_strand_id
1 'polypeptide(L)' 'MRDLLPKVVVPTLVTHSRGDAVACCKMGREMAAEVPGMRFVTLPSNKHVLLDSEPAHARLLGEIQAFLAG' A
#
# COMPACT_ATOMS: atom_id res chain seq x y z
N MET A 1 4.13 18.27 6.03
CA MET A 1 4.57 16.88 5.77
C MET A 1 4.24 16.41 4.36
N ARG A 2 3.07 16.73 3.77
CA ARG A 2 2.74 16.35 2.37
C ARG A 2 3.75 16.89 1.35
N ASP A 3 4.28 18.08 1.58
CA ASP A 3 5.37 18.73 0.85
C ASP A 3 6.67 17.91 0.75
N LEU A 4 6.83 16.85 1.56
CA LEU A 4 7.96 15.94 1.51
C LEU A 4 7.73 14.74 0.58
N LEU A 5 6.47 14.38 0.28
CA LEU A 5 6.14 13.20 -0.54
C LEU A 5 6.71 13.30 -1.97
N PRO A 6 6.69 14.46 -2.65
CA PRO A 6 7.34 14.61 -3.95
C PRO A 6 8.86 14.40 -3.93
N LYS A 7 9.50 14.44 -2.75
CA LYS A 7 10.95 14.23 -2.59
C LYS A 7 11.33 12.75 -2.51
N VAL A 8 10.36 11.84 -2.41
CA VAL A 8 10.59 10.40 -2.46
C VAL A 8 10.75 10.00 -3.93
N VAL A 9 12.00 9.89 -4.38
CA VAL A 9 12.36 9.62 -5.78
C VAL A 9 12.86 8.19 -6.03
N VAL A 10 12.67 7.31 -5.06
CA VAL A 10 13.00 5.88 -5.16
C VAL A 10 11.76 5.07 -5.53
N PRO A 11 11.90 3.87 -6.12
CA PRO A 11 10.78 2.96 -6.31
C PRO A 11 9.98 2.82 -5.00
N THR A 12 8.66 2.98 -5.09
CA THR A 12 7.79 3.00 -3.91
C THR A 12 6.56 2.14 -4.17
N LEU A 13 6.32 1.17 -3.30
CA LEU A 13 5.09 0.38 -3.25
C LEU A 13 4.26 0.85 -2.05
N VAL A 14 3.00 1.19 -2.31
CA VAL A 14 1.99 1.47 -1.28
C VAL A 14 0.91 0.41 -1.34
N THR A 15 0.60 -0.21 -0.20
CA THR A 15 -0.46 -1.21 -0.11
C THR A 15 -1.52 -0.78 0.91
N HIS A 16 -2.78 -1.14 0.68
CA HIS A 16 -3.87 -0.75 1.57
C HIS A 16 -5.03 -1.76 1.58
N SER A 17 -5.52 -2.17 2.75
CA SER A 17 -6.73 -3.00 2.87
C SER A 17 -7.99 -2.22 2.49
N ARG A 18 -8.75 -2.70 1.50
CA ARG A 18 -9.90 -1.95 0.94
C ARG A 18 -10.93 -1.50 1.99
N GLY A 19 -11.20 -2.34 3.00
CA GLY A 19 -12.16 -2.06 4.07
C GLY A 19 -11.52 -1.66 5.40
N ASP A 20 -10.27 -1.19 5.40
CA ASP A 20 -9.60 -0.73 6.61
C ASP A 20 -10.36 0.42 7.29
N ALA A 21 -10.78 0.17 8.53
CA ALA A 21 -11.52 1.13 9.36
C ALA A 21 -10.62 2.02 10.23
N VAL A 22 -9.31 1.71 10.32
CA VAL A 22 -8.33 2.47 11.11
C VAL A 22 -7.62 3.48 10.21
N ALA A 23 -7.07 3.02 9.09
CA ALA A 23 -6.48 3.89 8.08
C ALA A 23 -7.39 3.92 6.85
N CYS A 24 -8.00 5.07 6.55
CA CYS A 24 -8.90 5.16 5.41
C CYS A 24 -8.14 4.99 4.08
N CYS A 25 -8.53 3.99 3.29
CA CYS A 25 -7.91 3.70 1.97
C CYS A 25 -7.95 4.91 1.02
N LYS A 26 -9.01 5.74 1.08
CA LYS A 26 -9.10 6.96 0.27
C LYS A 26 -7.97 7.94 0.60
N MET A 27 -7.75 8.22 1.89
CA MET A 27 -6.67 9.11 2.33
C MET A 27 -5.29 8.55 1.99
N GLY A 28 -5.08 7.24 2.19
CA GLY A 28 -3.82 6.57 1.82
C GLY A 28 -3.50 6.71 0.34
N ARG A 29 -4.49 6.52 -0.53
CA ARG A 29 -4.35 6.71 -1.99
C ARG A 29 -4.07 8.15 -2.37
N GLU A 30 -4.77 9.12 -1.77
CA GLU A 30 -4.56 10.55 -2.03
C GLU A 30 -3.15 10.98 -1.67
N MET A 31 -2.64 10.56 -0.50
CA MET A 31 -1.26 10.84 -0.11
C MET A 31 -0.25 10.14 -1.03
N ALA A 32 -0.47 8.87 -1.33
CA ALA A 32 0.43 8.11 -2.19
C ALA A 32 0.53 8.73 -3.59
N ALA A 33 -0.56 9.32 -4.12
CA ALA A 33 -0.54 9.99 -5.42
C ALA A 33 0.45 11.16 -5.52
N GLU A 34 0.92 11.71 -4.38
CA GLU A 34 1.96 12.74 -4.34
C GLU A 34 3.39 12.18 -4.44
N VAL A 35 3.57 10.85 -4.37
CA VAL A 35 4.87 10.18 -4.57
C VAL A 35 5.05 9.84 -6.06
N PRO A 36 6.06 10.40 -6.75
CA PRO A 36 6.31 10.13 -8.16
C PRO A 36 6.58 8.65 -8.45
N GLY A 37 5.92 8.10 -9.46
CA GLY A 37 6.18 6.72 -9.92
C GLY A 37 5.79 5.62 -8.94
N MET A 38 5.04 5.93 -7.87
CA MET A 38 4.62 4.92 -6.91
C MET A 38 3.61 3.93 -7.52
N ARG A 39 3.61 2.72 -6.96
CA ARG A 39 2.62 1.69 -7.26
C ARG A 39 1.67 1.55 -6.08
N PHE A 40 0.36 1.72 -6.33
CA PHE A 40 -0.67 1.56 -5.32
C PHE A 40 -1.43 0.24 -5.51
N VAL A 41 -1.49 -0.59 -4.48
CA VAL A 41 -2.20 -1.88 -4.50
C VAL A 41 -3.21 -1.95 -3.37
N THR A 42 -4.48 -2.22 -3.71
CA THR A 42 -5.50 -2.52 -2.72
C THR A 42 -5.58 -4.01 -2.42
N LEU A 43 -5.65 -4.37 -1.15
CA LEU A 43 -5.82 -5.74 -0.68
C LEU A 43 -7.29 -6.00 -0.35
N PRO A 44 -7.86 -7.16 -0.73
CA PRO A 44 -9.25 -7.49 -0.46
C PRO A 44 -9.44 -7.97 0.99
N SER A 45 -9.24 -7.08 1.95
CA SER A 45 -9.52 -7.30 3.37
C SER A 45 -10.19 -6.08 4.01
N ASN A 46 -10.91 -6.32 5.10
CA ASN A 46 -11.49 -5.30 5.97
C ASN A 46 -10.66 -5.08 7.25
N LYS A 47 -9.52 -5.78 7.38
CA LYS A 47 -8.65 -5.65 8.55
C LYS A 47 -7.49 -4.71 8.25
N HIS A 48 -7.15 -3.93 9.26
CA HIS A 48 -5.95 -3.09 9.24
C HIS A 48 -4.68 -3.95 9.29
N VAL A 49 -4.66 -4.95 10.19
CA VAL A 49 -3.58 -5.95 10.28
C VAL A 49 -4.07 -7.24 9.64
N LEU A 50 -3.33 -7.72 8.63
CA LEU A 50 -3.60 -9.00 7.99
C LEU A 50 -3.00 -10.12 8.84
N LEU A 51 -3.81 -11.13 9.13
CA LEU A 51 -3.34 -12.34 9.78
C LEU A 51 -2.79 -13.31 8.74
N ASP A 52 -1.84 -14.15 9.14
CA ASP A 52 -1.21 -15.16 8.26
C ASP A 52 -2.21 -16.10 7.59
N SER A 53 -3.35 -16.36 8.24
CA SER A 53 -4.43 -17.19 7.73
C SER A 53 -5.30 -16.53 6.65
N GLU A 54 -5.14 -15.23 6.41
CA GLU A 54 -5.93 -14.50 5.41
C GLU A 54 -5.32 -14.61 4.01
N PRO A 55 -6.13 -14.86 2.96
CA PRO A 55 -5.65 -14.81 1.58
C PRO A 55 -5.02 -13.47 1.20
N ALA A 56 -5.49 -12.37 1.80
CA ALA A 56 -4.93 -11.04 1.60
C ALA A 56 -3.48 -10.91 2.11
N HIS A 57 -3.09 -11.70 3.13
CA HIS A 57 -1.71 -11.75 3.61
C HIS A 57 -0.77 -12.36 2.55
N ALA A 58 -1.16 -13.49 1.96
CA ALA A 58 -0.41 -14.10 0.86
C ALA A 58 -0.31 -13.14 -0.35
N ARG A 59 -1.39 -12.39 -0.65
CA ARG A 59 -1.35 -11.35 -1.68
C ARG A 59 -0.36 -10.24 -1.34
N LEU A 60 -0.36 -9.72 -0.12
CA LEU A 60 0.59 -8.69 0.33
C LEU A 60 2.04 -9.16 0.12
N LEU A 61 2.37 -10.38 0.57
CA LEU A 61 3.71 -10.95 0.40
C LEU A 61 4.09 -11.08 -1.07
N GLY A 62 3.18 -11.54 -1.93
CA GLY A 62 3.43 -11.61 -3.37
C GLY A 62 3.70 -10.23 -4.00
N GLU A 63 3.00 -9.18 -3.56
CA GLU A 63 3.24 -7.81 -4.04
C GLU A 63 4.59 -7.26 -3.58
N ILE A 64 5.00 -7.56 -2.36
CA ILE A 64 6.32 -7.20 -1.82
C ILE A 64 7.41 -7.95 -2.60
N GLN A 65 7.27 -9.25 -2.80
CA GLN A 65 8.23 -10.06 -3.57
C GLN A 65 8.36 -9.56 -5.00
N ALA A 66 7.25 -9.31 -5.69
CA ALA A 66 7.25 -8.77 -7.05
C ALA A 66 7.91 -7.37 -7.12
N PHE A 67 7.74 -6.55 -6.09
CA PHE A 67 8.39 -5.25 -6.00
C PHE A 67 9.91 -5.35 -5.78
N LEU A 68 10.36 -6.31 -4.96
CA LEU A 68 11.77 -6.53 -4.69
C LEU A 68 12.50 -7.26 -5.83
N ALA A 69 11.78 -8.00 -6.67
CA ALA A 69 12.33 -8.67 -7.84
C ALA A 69 12.55 -7.74 -9.04
N GLY A 70 12.15 -6.46 -8.94
CA GLY A 70 12.43 -5.39 -9.89
C GLY A 70 13.69 -4.63 -9.52
#